data_AF-A0A2W5G6W6-F1
#
_entry.id   AF-A0A2W5G6W6-F1
#
_cell.length_a   1.000
_cell.length_b   1.000
_cell.length_c   1.000
_cell.angle_alpha   90.00
_cell.angle_beta   90.00
_cell.angle_gamma   90.00
#
_symmetry.space_group_name_H-M   'P 1'
#
loop_
_entity.id
_entity.type
_entity.pdbx_description
1 polymer ?
#
loop_
_entity_poly.entity_id
_entity_poly.type
_entity_poly.pdbx_seq_one_letter_code
_entity_poly.pdbx_strand_id
1 'polypeptide(L)'
;MKKFVILAALALSPYFLAQELVSKPVQSFQTEKYQSKKKAFIDNLISKMTLDEKIGQLNLPSSGDFTTGTAQSSDIGKKIEQGLVGGLFNIKGVDKIRDVQKVAVEKSRLKIPMIFGMDVI
;
A
#
# COMPACT_ATOMS: atom_id res chain seq x y z
N MET A 1 15.59 -42.26 -34.64
CA MET A 1 14.38 -42.03 -33.83
C MET A 1 14.67 -41.32 -32.51
N LYS A 2 15.57 -41.81 -31.64
CA LYS A 2 15.88 -41.17 -30.33
C LYS A 2 16.39 -39.72 -30.42
N LYS A 3 17.19 -39.36 -31.43
CA LYS A 3 17.69 -37.98 -31.64
C LYS A 3 16.60 -36.96 -32.00
N PHE A 4 15.53 -37.39 -32.69
CA PHE A 4 14.42 -36.50 -33.05
C PHE A 4 13.49 -36.22 -31.86
N VAL A 5 13.35 -37.17 -30.93
CA VAL A 5 12.55 -36.99 -29.70
C VAL A 5 13.19 -35.98 -28.75
N ILE A 6 14.53 -35.98 -28.64
CA ILE A 6 15.26 -35.03 -27.79
C ILE A 6 15.18 -33.60 -28.35
N LEU A 7 15.24 -33.44 -29.68
CA LEU A 7 15.10 -32.13 -30.32
C LEU A 7 13.70 -31.53 -30.14
N ALA A 8 12.65 -32.37 -30.23
CA ALA A 8 11.28 -31.95 -29.97
C ALA A 8 11.05 -31.54 -28.50
N ALA A 9 11.63 -32.28 -27.54
CA ALA A 9 11.55 -31.94 -26.12
C ALA A 9 12.26 -30.61 -25.78
N LEU A 10 13.41 -30.34 -26.41
CA LEU A 10 14.13 -29.06 -26.27
C LEU A 10 13.34 -27.89 -26.87
N ALA A 11 12.68 -28.09 -28.01
CA ALA A 11 11.87 -27.07 -28.68
C ALA A 11 10.58 -26.71 -27.93
N LEU A 12 10.02 -27.63 -27.13
CA LEU A 12 8.85 -27.36 -26.28
C LEU A 12 9.19 -26.79 -24.89
N SER A 13 10.45 -26.86 -24.46
CA SER A 13 10.88 -26.34 -23.15
C SER A 13 10.62 -24.83 -22.93
N PRO A 14 10.74 -23.92 -23.93
CA PRO A 14 10.44 -22.50 -23.74
C PRO A 14 8.94 -22.24 -23.56
N TYR A 15 8.07 -23.04 -24.19
CA TYR A 15 6.62 -22.91 -24.09
C TYR A 15 6.11 -23.31 -22.70
N PHE A 16 6.69 -24.37 -22.11
CA PHE A 16 6.38 -24.78 -20.73
C PHE A 16 6.83 -23.72 -19.70
N LEU A 17 8.03 -23.16 -19.87
CA LEU A 17 8.55 -22.13 -18.97
C LEU A 17 7.75 -20.81 -19.09
N ALA A 18 7.31 -20.46 -20.29
CA ALA A 18 6.46 -19.29 -20.53
C ALA A 18 5.05 -19.44 -19.92
N GLN A 19 4.44 -20.64 -20.00
CA GLN A 19 3.18 -20.91 -19.32
C GLN A 19 3.29 -20.82 -17.79
N GLU A 20 4.42 -21.24 -17.22
CA GLU A 20 4.66 -21.16 -15.77
C GLU A 20 4.76 -19.71 -15.27
N LEU A 21 5.37 -18.81 -16.05
CA LEU A 21 5.47 -17.38 -15.72
C LEU A 21 4.13 -16.64 -15.85
N VAL A 22 3.29 -17.02 -16.83
CA VAL A 22 1.97 -16.43 -17.03
C VAL A 22 0.93 -16.96 -16.02
N SER A 23 1.14 -18.18 -15.50
CA SER A 23 0.27 -18.81 -14.50
C SER A 23 0.76 -18.64 -13.07
N LYS A 24 1.95 -18.05 -12.81
CA LYS A 24 2.34 -17.62 -11.47
C LYS A 24 1.35 -16.55 -11.01
N PRO A 25 0.42 -16.89 -10.12
CA PRO A 25 -0.69 -16.00 -9.94
C PRO A 25 -0.27 -14.82 -9.06
N VAL A 26 -1.03 -13.74 -9.16
CA VAL A 26 -1.09 -12.64 -8.19
C VAL A 26 -1.31 -13.14 -6.73
N GLN A 27 -1.60 -14.43 -6.55
CA GLN A 27 -1.63 -15.24 -5.33
C GLN A 27 -0.37 -15.20 -4.45
N SER A 28 0.73 -14.52 -4.82
CA SER A 28 1.87 -14.36 -3.91
C SER A 28 1.44 -13.84 -2.52
N PHE A 29 0.42 -12.96 -2.50
CA PHE A 29 -0.21 -12.44 -1.29
C PHE A 29 -1.10 -13.44 -0.53
N GLN A 30 -1.50 -14.55 -1.14
CA GLN A 30 -2.36 -15.57 -0.51
C GLN A 30 -1.55 -16.74 0.10
N THR A 31 -0.24 -16.79 -0.16
CA THR A 31 0.61 -17.85 0.40
C THR A 31 0.69 -17.78 1.93
N GLU A 32 0.76 -18.92 2.61
CA GLU A 32 0.92 -19.00 4.07
C GLU A 32 2.16 -18.22 4.54
N LYS A 33 3.26 -18.32 3.79
CA LYS A 33 4.50 -17.59 4.06
C LYS A 33 4.29 -16.08 4.03
N TYR A 34 3.56 -15.56 3.04
CA TYR A 34 3.24 -14.14 2.98
C TYR A 34 2.32 -13.72 4.13
N GLN A 35 1.26 -14.49 4.41
CA GLN A 35 0.31 -14.18 5.47
C GLN A 35 0.99 -14.17 6.85
N SER A 36 1.88 -15.12 7.11
CA SER A 36 2.70 -15.17 8.33
C SER A 36 3.59 -13.93 8.47
N LYS A 37 4.32 -13.56 7.41
CA LYS A 37 5.15 -12.34 7.41
C LYS A 37 4.34 -11.07 7.59
N LYS A 38 3.21 -10.94 6.89
CA LYS A 38 2.27 -9.82 7.03
C LYS A 38 1.76 -9.72 8.46
N LYS A 39 1.30 -10.84 9.05
CA LYS A 39 0.81 -10.87 10.43
C LYS A 39 1.89 -10.41 11.40
N ALA A 40 3.10 -10.95 11.31
CA ALA A 40 4.21 -10.54 12.18
C ALA A 40 4.55 -9.05 12.04
N PHE A 41 4.54 -8.51 10.81
CA PHE A 41 4.75 -7.09 10.55
C PHE A 41 3.67 -6.22 11.21
N ILE A 42 2.40 -6.57 11.01
CA ILE A 42 1.26 -5.82 11.55
C ILE A 42 1.22 -5.91 13.08
N ASP A 43 1.41 -7.09 13.66
CA ASP A 43 1.45 -7.28 15.12
C ASP A 43 2.57 -6.40 15.74
N ASN A 44 3.75 -6.37 15.11
CA ASN A 44 4.84 -5.51 15.56
C ASN A 44 4.50 -4.02 15.44
N LEU A 45 3.85 -3.59 14.36
CA LEU A 45 3.42 -2.20 14.19
C LEU A 45 2.38 -1.81 15.24
N ILE A 46 1.31 -2.61 15.40
CA ILE A 46 0.23 -2.36 16.37
C ILE A 46 0.76 -2.33 17.81
N SER A 47 1.77 -3.15 18.13
CA SER A 47 2.40 -3.14 19.46
C SER A 47 3.10 -1.83 19.80
N LYS A 48 3.52 -1.06 18.79
CA LYS A 48 4.20 0.24 18.95
C LYS A 48 3.22 1.41 19.02
N MET A 49 1.94 1.22 18.70
CA MET A 49 0.94 2.28 18.63
C MET A 49 0.34 2.59 20.00
N THR A 50 0.09 3.87 20.26
CA THR A 50 -0.77 4.32 21.36
C THR A 50 -2.23 4.00 21.05
N LEU A 51 -3.11 4.16 22.05
CA LEU A 51 -4.55 4.00 21.83
C LEU A 51 -5.08 5.02 20.82
N ASP A 52 -4.66 6.28 20.94
CA ASP A 52 -5.10 7.37 20.06
C ASP A 52 -4.69 7.15 18.60
N GLU A 53 -3.48 6.65 18.35
CA GLU A 53 -3.04 6.32 17.00
C GLU A 53 -3.84 5.15 16.40
N LYS A 54 -4.23 4.16 17.23
CA LYS A 54 -5.10 3.05 16.78
C LYS A 54 -6.49 3.56 16.39
N ILE A 55 -7.05 4.47 17.19
CA ILE A 55 -8.31 5.15 16.88
C ILE A 55 -8.14 5.99 15.60
N GLY A 56 -7.01 6.67 15.45
CA GLY A 56 -6.66 7.46 14.27
C GLY A 56 -6.68 6.66 12.98
N GLN A 57 -6.21 5.41 12.99
CA GLN A 57 -6.27 4.53 11.81
C GLN A 57 -7.70 4.22 11.34
N LEU A 58 -8.70 4.37 12.22
CA LEU A 58 -10.12 4.17 11.89
C LEU A 58 -10.80 5.45 11.37
N ASN A 59 -10.08 6.58 11.37
CA ASN A 59 -10.61 7.88 10.99
C ASN A 59 -10.39 8.16 9.49
N LEU A 60 -11.48 8.46 8.77
CA LEU A 60 -11.50 8.80 7.35
C LEU A 60 -12.25 10.13 7.12
N PRO A 61 -11.65 11.28 7.44
CA PRO A 61 -12.26 12.57 7.19
C PRO A 61 -12.32 12.91 5.69
N SER A 62 -13.31 13.73 5.33
CA SER A 62 -13.30 14.44 4.05
C SER A 62 -12.13 15.41 4.05
N SER A 63 -11.43 15.50 2.92
CA SER A 63 -10.22 16.31 2.81
C SER A 63 -10.47 17.81 2.99
N GLY A 64 -11.66 18.33 2.67
CA GLY A 64 -11.91 19.77 2.65
C GLY A 64 -10.95 20.52 1.72
N ASP A 65 -10.88 21.84 1.85
CA ASP A 65 -9.98 22.67 1.01
C ASP A 65 -8.52 22.58 1.47
N PHE A 66 -7.82 21.53 1.03
CA PHE A 66 -6.36 21.48 1.10
C PHE A 66 -5.75 22.44 0.08
N THR A 67 -5.05 23.46 0.59
CA THR A 67 -4.20 24.33 -0.22
C THR A 67 -2.78 23.75 -0.25
N THR A 68 -2.22 23.58 -1.45
CA THR A 68 -0.84 23.13 -1.65
C THR A 68 0.14 24.11 -0.98
N GLY A 69 1.21 23.60 -0.38
CA GLY A 69 2.20 24.43 0.31
C GLY A 69 1.82 24.90 1.73
N THR A 70 0.55 24.82 2.14
CA THR A 70 0.10 25.06 3.53
C THR A 70 -0.42 23.79 4.22
N ALA A 71 -0.19 22.63 3.61
CA ALA A 71 -0.69 21.34 4.09
C ALA A 71 -0.32 21.04 5.56
N GLN A 72 0.78 21.59 6.08
CA GLN A 72 1.20 21.46 7.48
C GLN A 72 0.45 22.39 8.45
N SER A 73 -0.01 23.55 7.97
CA SER A 73 -0.65 24.58 8.80
C SER A 73 -2.17 24.39 8.91
N SER A 74 -2.76 23.51 8.11
CA SER A 74 -4.18 23.16 8.21
C SER A 74 -4.46 22.31 9.46
N ASP A 75 -5.70 22.38 9.97
CA ASP A 75 -6.15 21.56 11.12
C ASP A 75 -5.97 20.07 10.84
N ILE A 76 -6.26 19.65 9.61
CA ILE A 76 -6.11 18.27 9.17
C ILE A 76 -4.64 17.86 9.02
N GLY A 77 -3.75 18.76 8.58
CA GLY A 77 -2.30 18.52 8.54
C GLY A 77 -1.72 18.16 9.90
N LYS A 78 -2.12 18.92 10.94
CA LYS A 78 -1.73 18.65 12.33
C LYS A 78 -2.25 17.30 12.82
N LYS A 79 -3.51 16.97 12.51
CA LYS A 79 -4.10 15.65 12.86
C LYS A 79 -3.36 14.50 12.18
N ILE A 80 -2.89 14.68 10.94
CA ILE A 80 -2.09 13.67 10.22
C ILE A 80 -0.72 13.51 10.89
N GLU A 81 -0.03 14.61 11.19
CA GLU A 81 1.26 14.58 11.90
C GLU A 81 1.15 13.87 13.27
N GLN A 82 0.02 14.05 13.96
CA GLN A 82 -0.29 13.38 15.24
C GLN A 82 -0.72 11.91 15.10
N GLY A 83 -0.86 11.37 13.88
CA GLY A 83 -1.30 9.98 13.66
C GLY A 83 -2.80 9.74 13.89
N LEU A 84 -3.63 10.78 13.83
CA LEU A 84 -5.07 10.74 14.10
C LEU A 84 -5.94 10.51 12.85
N VAL A 85 -5.33 10.17 11.71
CA VAL A 85 -5.99 10.01 10.41
C VAL A 85 -5.42 8.80 9.67
N GLY A 86 -6.27 7.85 9.28
CA GLY A 86 -5.88 6.65 8.53
C GLY A 86 -5.96 6.84 7.00
N GLY A 87 -6.83 7.76 6.54
CA GLY A 87 -6.95 8.10 5.13
C GLY A 87 -7.71 9.41 4.90
N LEU A 88 -7.80 9.83 3.64
CA LEU A 88 -8.62 10.95 3.22
C LEU A 88 -9.53 10.57 2.06
N PHE A 89 -10.68 11.23 2.01
CA PHE A 89 -11.64 11.06 0.91
C PHE A 89 -11.78 12.35 0.09
N ASN A 90 -11.98 12.18 -1.23
CA ASN A 90 -12.24 13.23 -2.21
C ASN A 90 -11.18 14.34 -2.35
N ILE A 91 -9.92 14.06 -2.03
CA ILE A 91 -8.80 14.93 -2.40
C ILE A 91 -8.45 14.73 -3.88
N LYS A 92 -8.20 15.81 -4.62
CA LYS A 92 -7.89 15.76 -6.06
C LYS A 92 -6.53 16.39 -6.37
N GLY A 93 -5.81 15.76 -7.31
CA GLY A 93 -4.52 16.23 -7.81
C GLY A 93 -3.35 15.52 -7.15
N VAL A 94 -2.42 15.02 -7.98
CA VAL A 94 -1.26 14.23 -7.53
C VAL A 94 -0.34 15.04 -6.62
N ASP A 95 -0.15 16.33 -6.87
CA ASP A 95 0.72 17.18 -6.06
C ASP A 95 0.16 17.36 -4.65
N LYS A 96 -1.16 17.60 -4.53
CA LYS A 96 -1.85 17.67 -3.23
C LYS A 96 -1.75 16.37 -2.46
N ILE A 97 -2.05 15.25 -3.11
CA ILE A 97 -1.96 13.91 -2.49
C ILE A 97 -0.53 13.64 -2.01
N ARG A 98 0.48 13.98 -2.82
CA ARG A 98 1.88 13.79 -2.49
C ARG A 98 2.30 14.63 -1.29
N ASP A 99 1.91 15.90 -1.25
CA ASP A 99 2.25 16.79 -0.14
C ASP A 99 1.63 16.32 1.17
N VAL A 100 0.38 15.87 1.14
CA VAL A 100 -0.29 15.27 2.31
C VAL A 100 0.40 13.97 2.73
N GLN A 101 0.69 13.08 1.80
CA GLN A 101 1.35 11.80 2.09
C GLN A 101 2.75 12.02 2.70
N LYS A 102 3.48 13.05 2.26
CA LYS A 102 4.77 13.44 2.87
C LYS A 102 4.62 13.77 4.35
N VAL A 103 3.56 14.47 4.76
CA VAL A 103 3.32 14.74 6.19
C VAL A 103 3.18 13.43 6.97
N ALA A 104 2.37 12.49 6.47
CA ALA A 104 2.18 11.20 7.13
C ALA A 104 3.49 10.41 7.24
N VAL A 105 4.28 10.29 6.17
CA VAL A 105 5.48 9.43 6.14
C VAL A 105 6.75 10.09 6.67
N GLU A 106 6.84 11.41 6.68
CA GLU A 106 8.06 12.13 7.11
C GLU A 106 7.92 12.75 8.50
N LYS A 107 6.70 13.10 8.94
CA LYS A 107 6.47 13.87 10.17
C LYS A 107 5.76 13.10 11.27
N SER A 108 4.90 12.14 10.94
CA SER A 108 4.25 11.33 11.98
C SER A 108 5.23 10.37 12.67
N ARG A 109 4.96 10.06 13.95
CA ARG A 109 5.84 9.24 14.80
C ARG A 109 6.14 7.85 14.21
N LEU A 110 5.11 7.16 13.69
CA LEU A 110 5.21 5.81 13.14
C LEU A 110 5.28 5.76 11.62
N LYS A 111 5.14 6.90 10.92
CA LYS A 111 5.26 7.00 9.46
C LYS A 111 4.30 6.09 8.70
N ILE A 112 3.11 5.85 9.27
CA ILE A 112 2.10 5.01 8.64
C ILE A 112 1.53 5.77 7.44
N PRO A 113 1.59 5.22 6.21
CA PRO A 113 1.07 5.90 5.03
C PRO A 113 -0.46 5.91 5.03
N MET A 114 -1.03 6.92 4.37
CA MET A 114 -2.48 7.12 4.27
C MET A 114 -3.08 6.48 3.02
N ILE A 115 -4.35 6.07 3.13
CA ILE A 115 -5.20 5.70 1.99
C ILE A 115 -5.91 6.96 1.45
N PHE A 116 -6.06 7.04 0.13
CA PHE A 116 -6.78 8.11 -0.54
C PHE A 116 -7.95 7.53 -1.34
N GLY A 117 -9.18 7.87 -0.94
CA GLY A 117 -10.41 7.42 -1.58
C GLY A 117 -11.05 8.50 -2.45
N MET A 118 -11.76 8.05 -3.49
CA MET A 118 -12.49 8.90 -4.43
C MET A 118 -13.63 8.07 -5.05
N ASP A 119 -14.77 8.69 -5.28
CA ASP A 119 -15.81 8.12 -6.13
C ASP A 119 -15.40 8.23 -7.61
N VAL A 120 -15.12 7.08 -8.25
CA VAL A 120 -14.74 6.98 -9.66
C VAL A 120 -15.82 6.19 -10.39
N ILE A 121 -16.58 6.88 -11.23
CA ILE A 121 -17.66 6.32 -12.07
C ILE A 121 -17.20 6.31 -13.53
#